data_AF-A0A840IBB6-F1
#
_entry.id   AF-A0A840IBB6-F1
#
_cell.length_a   1.000
_cell.length_b   1.000
_cell.length_c   1.000
_cell.angle_alpha   90.00
_cell.angle_beta   90.00
_cell.angle_gamma   90.00
#
_symmetry.space_group_name_H-M   'P 1'
#
loop_
_entity.id
_entity.type
_entity.pdbx_description
1 polymer ?
#
loop_
_entity_poly.entity_id
_entity_poly.type
_entity_poly.pdbx_seq_one_letter_code
_entity_poly.pdbx_strand_id
1 'polypeptide(L)'
;MSKRIHEVRDPVHVFVHFDDDERAVIDSVPFQRLRNIHQLALTYLVYPGASHKRFEHSLGVMELAGRIYDTVTRDDKRSDAVRDVFPSAKDHGYWRTVVRMAALCHDLGHLPFSHAAEDALLPDGVDHERITWDILHSDMATILADLVPPVRPDLVGKLALGPRKAEKLGLRLEFDPWEAILAEIIVGDAFGADRMDYLLRDSLHTGATYGRFDHHRLIDTLRIMPSAPREEGEGEGLAEPTLGCERGGLQSAEALLLARYFMFSQVYYHPTRLAYNEHLKDFLVEWLPDGRFAADPSAHLARDDSDVLCAIKLAARSPSAPGHRAARRIVSRDHFKVAYVRSPDDSSDDVRALADAAAERFSPELVRHGASPSRGAAPDFPVFDRDGRSVSALGLSDVFGKLPTSPDEYVLADRSIRPELARWISREREQILEEALDAQTEEIDEEVTT
;
A
#
# COMPACT_ATOMS: atom_id res chain seq x y z
N MET A 1 -22.55 32.52 -13.91
CA MET A 1 -22.58 31.73 -12.67
C MET A 1 -21.25 31.01 -12.58
N SER A 2 -20.52 31.13 -11.47
CA SER A 2 -19.30 30.32 -11.29
C SER A 2 -19.69 28.84 -11.36
N LYS A 3 -18.85 28.05 -12.02
CA LYS A 3 -19.02 26.61 -12.11
C LYS A 3 -18.78 26.03 -10.71
N ARG A 4 -19.78 25.35 -10.12
CA ARG A 4 -19.71 24.75 -8.77
C ARG A 4 -19.12 23.33 -8.74
N ILE A 5 -19.10 22.67 -9.90
CA ILE A 5 -18.49 21.36 -10.08
C ILE A 5 -17.37 21.53 -11.10
N HIS A 6 -16.17 21.15 -10.72
CA HIS A 6 -14.98 21.16 -11.55
C HIS A 6 -14.69 19.76 -12.04
N GLU A 7 -13.83 19.65 -13.05
CA GLU A 7 -13.37 18.37 -13.54
C GLU A 7 -11.91 18.45 -13.95
N VAL A 8 -11.21 17.34 -13.76
CA VAL A 8 -9.85 17.12 -14.27
C VAL A 8 -9.82 15.86 -15.12
N ARG A 9 -9.08 15.92 -16.22
CA ARG A 9 -8.87 14.76 -17.09
C ARG A 9 -7.98 13.76 -16.36
N ASP A 10 -8.45 12.54 -16.22
CA ASP A 10 -7.69 11.42 -15.65
C ASP A 10 -7.66 10.27 -16.66
N PRO A 11 -6.51 9.63 -16.92
CA PRO A 11 -6.40 8.61 -17.95
C PRO A 11 -6.97 7.25 -17.52
N VAL A 12 -7.20 7.03 -16.24
CA VAL A 12 -7.82 5.82 -15.68
C VAL A 12 -9.34 6.00 -15.61
N HIS A 13 -9.79 7.12 -15.04
CA HIS A 13 -11.21 7.37 -14.72
C HIS A 13 -11.93 8.27 -15.72
N VAL A 14 -11.25 8.69 -16.79
CA VAL A 14 -11.68 9.62 -17.84
C VAL A 14 -11.82 11.06 -17.33
N PHE A 15 -12.64 11.28 -16.32
CA PHE A 15 -12.78 12.54 -15.59
C PHE A 15 -12.98 12.27 -14.11
N VAL A 16 -12.25 13.02 -13.28
CA VAL A 16 -12.51 13.12 -11.83
C VAL A 16 -13.27 14.42 -11.60
N HIS A 17 -14.42 14.33 -10.95
CA HIS A 17 -15.27 15.48 -10.65
C HIS A 17 -15.13 15.87 -9.18
N PHE A 18 -15.11 17.18 -8.92
CA PHE A 18 -15.01 17.71 -7.58
C PHE A 18 -15.70 19.06 -7.41
N ASP A 19 -16.18 19.36 -6.21
CA ASP A 19 -16.86 20.64 -5.91
C ASP A 19 -15.88 21.72 -5.39
N ASP A 20 -16.42 22.88 -5.00
CA ASP A 20 -15.64 24.00 -4.47
C ASP A 20 -14.96 23.67 -3.13
N ASP A 21 -15.55 22.79 -2.31
CA ASP A 21 -15.01 22.39 -1.01
C ASP A 21 -13.86 21.40 -1.19
N GLU A 22 -14.05 20.39 -2.05
CA GLU A 22 -12.99 19.44 -2.43
C GLU A 22 -11.84 20.17 -3.12
N ARG A 23 -12.15 21.20 -3.92
CA ARG A 23 -11.14 22.06 -4.53
C ARG A 23 -10.29 22.80 -3.49
N ALA A 24 -10.88 23.27 -2.39
CA ALA A 24 -10.11 23.95 -1.33
C ALA A 24 -9.05 23.02 -0.71
N VAL A 25 -9.39 21.74 -0.54
CA VAL A 25 -8.43 20.70 -0.14
C VAL A 25 -7.40 20.43 -1.24
N ILE A 26 -7.83 20.30 -2.49
CA ILE A 26 -6.93 20.04 -3.62
C ILE A 26 -5.91 21.18 -3.81
N ASP A 27 -6.33 22.43 -3.67
CA ASP A 27 -5.48 23.61 -3.86
C ASP A 27 -4.60 23.92 -2.63
N SER A 28 -4.71 23.12 -1.56
CA SER A 28 -3.91 23.27 -0.33
C SER A 28 -2.44 22.87 -0.53
N VAL A 29 -1.55 23.44 0.30
CA VAL A 29 -0.12 23.12 0.25
C VAL A 29 0.16 21.63 0.51
N PRO A 30 -0.44 20.99 1.55
CA PRO A 30 -0.21 19.56 1.80
C PRO A 30 -0.60 18.68 0.61
N PHE A 31 -1.73 18.97 -0.05
CA PHE A 31 -2.18 18.18 -1.19
C PHE A 31 -1.38 18.46 -2.46
N GLN A 32 -1.05 19.72 -2.75
CA GLN A 32 -0.23 20.07 -3.93
C GLN A 32 1.17 19.47 -3.88
N ARG A 33 1.74 19.27 -2.68
CA ARG A 33 3.02 18.55 -2.49
C ARG A 33 3.02 17.16 -3.15
N LEU A 34 1.88 16.47 -3.14
CA LEU A 34 1.75 15.13 -3.72
C LEU A 34 2.07 15.09 -5.22
N ARG A 35 2.06 16.23 -5.94
CA ARG A 35 2.50 16.33 -7.34
C ARG A 35 3.99 16.01 -7.53
N ASN A 36 4.76 16.13 -6.46
CA ASN A 36 6.20 15.92 -6.49
C ASN A 36 6.61 14.61 -5.82
N ILE A 37 5.67 13.71 -5.52
CA ILE A 37 5.93 12.40 -4.92
C ILE A 37 5.47 11.32 -5.87
N HIS A 38 6.41 10.54 -6.41
CA HIS A 38 6.10 9.41 -7.27
C HIS A 38 5.32 8.34 -6.51
N GLN A 39 4.26 7.84 -7.14
CA GLN A 39 3.48 6.72 -6.59
C GLN A 39 4.36 5.50 -6.36
N LEU A 40 5.23 5.18 -7.33
CA LEU A 40 6.06 3.96 -7.29
C LEU A 40 7.55 4.25 -7.04
N ALA A 41 7.88 5.34 -6.37
CA ALA A 41 9.25 5.70 -6.04
C ALA A 41 10.20 5.65 -7.28
N LEU A 42 11.33 4.93 -7.20
CA LEU A 42 12.31 4.79 -8.29
C LEU A 42 11.91 3.75 -9.37
N THR A 43 10.67 3.25 -9.36
CA THR A 43 10.21 2.22 -10.32
C THR A 43 10.32 2.69 -11.77
N TYR A 44 10.31 4.01 -12.04
CA TYR A 44 10.58 4.55 -13.38
C TYR A 44 11.97 4.19 -13.94
N LEU A 45 12.92 3.77 -13.10
CA LEU A 45 14.21 3.23 -13.56
C LEU A 45 14.09 1.82 -14.14
N VAL A 46 12.98 1.11 -13.89
CA VAL A 46 12.65 -0.20 -14.48
C VAL A 46 11.58 -0.04 -15.56
N TYR A 47 10.50 0.67 -15.24
CA TYR A 47 9.35 0.91 -16.11
C TYR A 47 9.26 2.41 -16.43
N PRO A 48 9.85 2.90 -17.53
CA PRO A 48 9.98 4.35 -17.77
C PRO A 48 8.69 5.17 -17.72
N GLY A 49 7.53 4.55 -17.98
CA GLY A 49 6.23 5.20 -17.89
C GLY A 49 5.70 5.39 -16.45
N ALA A 50 6.24 4.68 -15.45
CA ALA A 50 5.84 4.72 -14.04
C ALA A 50 6.27 6.01 -13.32
N SER A 51 5.86 7.14 -13.88
CA SER A 51 6.23 8.50 -13.47
C SER A 51 5.06 9.25 -12.79
N HIS A 52 3.91 8.59 -12.66
CA HIS A 52 2.73 9.12 -12.00
C HIS A 52 2.97 9.35 -10.51
N LYS A 53 2.16 10.24 -9.95
CA LYS A 53 2.30 10.83 -8.64
C LYS A 53 1.14 10.47 -7.74
N ARG A 54 1.36 10.65 -6.43
CA ARG A 54 0.31 10.47 -5.42
C ARG A 54 -0.86 11.41 -5.64
N PHE A 55 -0.62 12.58 -6.21
CA PHE A 55 -1.68 13.57 -6.50
C PHE A 55 -2.83 12.99 -7.36
N GLU A 56 -2.53 12.45 -8.54
CA GLU A 56 -3.56 11.85 -9.39
C GLU A 56 -4.13 10.55 -8.83
N HIS A 57 -3.35 9.81 -8.03
CA HIS A 57 -3.83 8.65 -7.29
C HIS A 57 -4.92 9.06 -6.29
N SER A 58 -4.64 10.00 -5.38
CA SER A 58 -5.60 10.47 -4.37
C SER A 58 -6.89 11.05 -5.00
N LEU A 59 -6.78 11.73 -6.14
CA LEU A 59 -7.96 12.16 -6.92
C LEU A 59 -8.80 10.99 -7.43
N GLY A 60 -8.14 9.94 -7.94
CA GLY A 60 -8.80 8.73 -8.40
C GLY A 60 -9.44 7.94 -7.26
N VAL A 61 -8.79 7.85 -6.10
CA VAL A 61 -9.36 7.21 -4.89
C VAL A 61 -10.62 7.95 -4.43
N MET A 62 -10.61 9.29 -4.40
CA MET A 62 -11.79 10.10 -4.10
C MET A 62 -12.95 9.84 -5.09
N GLU A 63 -12.66 9.76 -6.38
CA GLU A 63 -13.67 9.46 -7.41
C GLU A 63 -14.29 8.07 -7.18
N LEU A 64 -13.46 7.04 -6.98
CA LEU A 64 -13.93 5.68 -6.75
C LEU A 64 -14.69 5.54 -5.43
N ALA A 65 -14.19 6.12 -4.33
CA ALA A 65 -14.85 6.09 -3.03
C ALA A 65 -16.25 6.73 -3.10
N GLY A 66 -16.39 7.85 -3.83
CA GLY A 66 -17.68 8.48 -4.10
C GLY A 66 -18.64 7.55 -4.86
N ARG A 67 -18.16 6.88 -5.92
CA ARG A 67 -18.98 5.93 -6.70
C ARG A 67 -19.39 4.70 -5.90
N ILE A 68 -18.49 4.17 -5.08
CA ILE A 68 -18.78 3.06 -4.17
C ILE A 68 -19.85 3.49 -3.17
N TYR A 69 -19.66 4.63 -2.49
CA TYR A 69 -20.63 5.19 -1.57
C TYR A 69 -22.01 5.35 -2.22
N ASP A 70 -22.06 5.98 -3.39
CA ASP A 70 -23.30 6.21 -4.14
C ASP A 70 -23.99 4.89 -4.51
N THR A 71 -23.23 3.83 -4.76
CA THR A 71 -23.78 2.52 -5.13
C THR A 71 -24.32 1.77 -3.91
N VAL A 72 -23.50 1.62 -2.86
CA VAL A 72 -23.87 0.82 -1.68
C VAL A 72 -24.96 1.46 -0.83
N THR A 73 -25.20 2.77 -1.01
CA THR A 73 -26.26 3.50 -0.30
C THR A 73 -27.60 3.53 -1.04
N ARG A 74 -27.70 3.01 -2.26
CA ARG A 74 -28.99 2.95 -2.98
C ARG A 74 -30.01 2.10 -2.26
N ASP A 75 -31.29 2.47 -2.36
CA ASP A 75 -32.37 1.76 -1.69
C ASP A 75 -32.51 0.30 -2.15
N ASP A 76 -32.24 0.01 -3.44
CA ASP A 76 -32.29 -1.36 -3.98
C ASP A 76 -31.14 -2.26 -3.51
N LYS A 77 -30.10 -1.67 -2.91
CA LYS A 77 -28.94 -2.37 -2.34
C LYS A 77 -29.05 -2.57 -0.83
N ARG A 78 -30.08 -2.03 -0.19
CA ARG A 78 -30.28 -2.18 1.26
C ARG A 78 -30.99 -3.49 1.56
N SER A 79 -30.50 -4.21 2.56
CA SER A 79 -31.26 -5.30 3.18
C SER A 79 -31.68 -4.93 4.59
N ASP A 80 -32.82 -5.47 5.00
CA ASP A 80 -33.35 -5.31 6.36
C ASP A 80 -32.32 -5.69 7.44
N ALA A 81 -31.47 -6.69 7.17
CA ALA A 81 -30.44 -7.17 8.09
C ALA A 81 -29.36 -6.13 8.48
N VAL A 82 -29.15 -5.09 7.69
CA VAL A 82 -28.16 -4.02 7.97
C VAL A 82 -28.80 -2.63 7.96
N ARG A 83 -30.13 -2.55 8.03
CA ARG A 83 -30.86 -1.29 7.88
C ARG A 83 -30.48 -0.26 8.95
N ASP A 84 -30.25 -0.70 10.18
CA ASP A 84 -29.94 0.16 11.33
C ASP A 84 -28.52 0.75 11.27
N VAL A 85 -27.67 0.26 10.36
CA VAL A 85 -26.32 0.75 10.11
C VAL A 85 -26.34 2.04 9.28
N PHE A 86 -27.35 2.21 8.43
CA PHE A 86 -27.41 3.35 7.52
C PHE A 86 -27.81 4.63 8.27
N PRO A 87 -27.12 5.75 8.01
CA PRO A 87 -27.54 7.04 8.53
C PRO A 87 -28.87 7.46 7.89
N SER A 88 -29.51 8.45 8.51
CA SER A 88 -30.72 9.05 7.97
C SER A 88 -30.48 9.54 6.53
N ALA A 89 -31.50 9.42 5.67
CA ALA A 89 -31.42 9.85 4.27
C ALA A 89 -30.99 11.32 4.09
N LYS A 90 -31.33 12.17 5.05
CA LYS A 90 -30.92 13.59 5.06
C LYS A 90 -29.41 13.78 5.25
N ASP A 91 -28.72 12.81 5.87
CA ASP A 91 -27.30 12.89 6.22
C ASP A 91 -26.40 12.23 5.15
N HIS A 92 -26.98 11.60 4.12
CA HIS A 92 -26.18 10.93 3.07
C HIS A 92 -25.28 11.90 2.32
N GLY A 93 -25.76 13.11 2.03
CA GLY A 93 -24.95 14.14 1.39
C GLY A 93 -23.71 14.49 2.21
N TYR A 94 -23.86 14.65 3.53
CA TYR A 94 -22.74 14.89 4.43
C TYR A 94 -21.75 13.73 4.44
N TRP A 95 -22.22 12.50 4.66
CA TRP A 95 -21.35 11.32 4.71
C TRP A 95 -20.64 11.02 3.38
N ARG A 96 -21.28 11.33 2.26
CA ARG A 96 -20.66 11.29 0.93
C ARG A 96 -19.49 12.27 0.84
N THR A 97 -19.65 13.51 1.32
CA THR A 97 -18.56 14.48 1.39
C THR A 97 -17.44 13.98 2.31
N VAL A 98 -17.77 13.47 3.50
CA VAL A 98 -16.78 12.97 4.47
C VAL A 98 -15.94 11.83 3.90
N VAL A 99 -16.55 10.80 3.30
CA VAL A 99 -15.79 9.66 2.73
C VAL A 99 -14.92 10.09 1.57
N ARG A 100 -15.37 11.04 0.75
CA ARG A 100 -14.58 11.60 -0.37
C ARG A 100 -13.41 12.43 0.13
N MET A 101 -13.60 13.25 1.16
CA MET A 101 -12.50 14.00 1.80
C MET A 101 -11.47 13.07 2.44
N ALA A 102 -11.91 12.01 3.13
CA ALA A 102 -11.02 11.01 3.70
C ALA A 102 -10.23 10.27 2.61
N ALA A 103 -10.89 9.86 1.53
CA ALA A 103 -10.25 9.25 0.36
C ALA A 103 -9.24 10.20 -0.31
N LEU A 104 -9.57 11.48 -0.43
CA LEU A 104 -8.68 12.50 -0.98
C LEU A 104 -7.43 12.70 -0.10
N CYS A 105 -7.59 12.66 1.22
CA CYS A 105 -6.52 12.97 2.16
C CYS A 105 -5.68 11.77 2.65
N HIS A 106 -6.04 10.52 2.29
CA HIS A 106 -5.43 9.33 2.89
C HIS A 106 -3.89 9.26 2.76
N ASP A 107 -3.37 9.83 1.68
CA ASP A 107 -1.98 9.73 1.25
C ASP A 107 -1.11 10.96 1.62
N LEU A 108 -1.64 11.92 2.38
CA LEU A 108 -0.96 13.20 2.67
C LEU A 108 0.39 13.03 3.39
N GLY A 109 0.51 12.03 4.25
CA GLY A 109 1.69 11.77 5.08
C GLY A 109 2.78 10.94 4.42
N HIS A 110 2.66 10.59 3.13
CA HIS A 110 3.69 9.82 2.47
C HIS A 110 5.00 10.59 2.29
N LEU A 111 6.09 9.86 2.56
CA LEU A 111 7.45 10.35 2.38
C LEU A 111 7.82 10.48 0.89
N PRO A 112 8.84 11.31 0.59
CA PRO A 112 9.55 11.23 -0.68
C PRO A 112 9.99 9.77 -0.91
N PHE A 113 9.63 9.21 -2.06
CA PHE A 113 9.90 7.81 -2.40
C PHE A 113 9.41 6.76 -1.38
N SER A 114 8.34 7.06 -0.63
CA SER A 114 7.67 6.30 0.46
C SER A 114 7.68 4.75 0.40
N HIS A 115 7.78 4.10 -0.76
CA HIS A 115 7.89 2.63 -0.79
C HIS A 115 9.31 2.07 -0.54
N ALA A 116 10.30 2.91 -0.24
CA ALA A 116 11.65 2.49 0.12
C ALA A 116 11.85 2.60 1.64
N ALA A 117 11.48 1.54 2.37
CA ALA A 117 11.87 1.32 3.77
C ALA A 117 11.41 2.38 4.78
N GLU A 118 10.09 2.67 4.85
CA GLU A 118 9.52 3.59 5.85
C GLU A 118 9.92 3.21 7.28
N ASP A 119 9.88 1.93 7.64
CA ASP A 119 10.27 1.42 8.97
C ASP A 119 11.71 1.79 9.37
N ALA A 120 12.60 1.97 8.39
CA ALA A 120 14.00 2.34 8.64
C ALA A 120 14.23 3.86 8.61
N LEU A 121 13.34 4.61 7.93
CA LEU A 121 13.51 6.02 7.63
C LEU A 121 12.61 6.93 8.48
N LEU A 122 11.72 6.38 9.30
CA LEU A 122 10.91 7.11 10.27
C LEU A 122 11.21 6.69 11.70
N PRO A 123 10.97 7.53 12.70
CA PRO A 123 11.05 7.14 14.11
C PRO A 123 10.13 5.96 14.44
N ASP A 124 10.54 5.15 15.42
CA ASP A 124 9.77 3.97 15.81
C ASP A 124 8.36 4.36 16.25
N GLY A 125 7.35 3.64 15.74
CA GLY A 125 5.93 3.95 15.98
C GLY A 125 5.35 5.08 15.13
N VAL A 126 6.09 5.61 14.16
CA VAL A 126 5.62 6.60 13.18
C VAL A 126 5.68 6.01 11.77
N ASP A 127 4.56 6.07 11.05
CA ASP A 127 4.45 5.75 9.64
C ASP A 127 3.73 6.88 8.89
N HIS A 128 3.57 6.71 7.57
CA HIS A 128 2.90 7.71 6.75
C HIS A 128 1.45 7.95 7.17
N GLU A 129 0.73 6.93 7.66
CA GLU A 129 -0.63 7.11 8.14
C GLU A 129 -0.68 7.95 9.42
N ARG A 130 0.30 7.78 10.33
CA ARG A 130 0.44 8.68 11.49
C ARG A 130 0.70 10.12 11.05
N ILE A 131 1.56 10.32 10.06
CA ILE A 131 1.85 11.66 9.53
C ILE A 131 0.61 12.25 8.84
N THR A 132 -0.17 11.44 8.10
CA THR A 132 -1.46 11.85 7.53
C THR A 132 -2.39 12.35 8.64
N TRP A 133 -2.50 11.60 9.74
CA TRP A 133 -3.27 12.02 10.92
C TRP A 133 -2.77 13.36 11.44
N ASP A 134 -1.47 13.53 11.66
CA ASP A 134 -0.92 14.77 12.22
C ASP A 134 -1.12 15.98 11.27
N ILE A 135 -0.92 15.82 9.95
CA ILE A 135 -1.20 16.86 8.93
C ILE A 135 -2.68 17.25 8.93
N LEU A 136 -3.59 16.30 9.10
CA LEU A 136 -5.02 16.57 9.16
C LEU A 136 -5.38 17.47 10.36
N HIS A 137 -4.71 17.28 11.49
CA HIS A 137 -4.94 18.04 12.73
C HIS A 137 -4.10 19.32 12.83
N SER A 138 -3.16 19.54 11.91
CA SER A 138 -2.41 20.79 11.77
C SER A 138 -2.83 21.57 10.52
N ASP A 139 -2.18 21.30 9.39
CA ASP A 139 -2.18 22.13 8.19
C ASP A 139 -3.52 22.10 7.44
N MET A 140 -4.27 21.00 7.58
CA MET A 140 -5.60 20.86 6.97
C MET A 140 -6.75 21.26 7.90
N ALA A 141 -6.50 21.46 9.20
CA ALA A 141 -7.56 21.60 10.20
C ALA A 141 -8.49 22.78 9.91
N THR A 142 -7.91 23.96 9.58
CA THR A 142 -8.69 25.16 9.23
C THR A 142 -9.43 24.98 7.90
N ILE A 143 -8.77 24.39 6.89
CA ILE A 143 -9.38 24.15 5.58
C ILE A 143 -10.64 23.29 5.71
N LEU A 144 -10.56 22.20 6.48
CA LEU A 144 -11.67 21.28 6.71
C LEU A 144 -12.80 21.92 7.55
N ALA A 145 -12.45 22.77 8.52
CA ALA A 145 -13.41 23.49 9.35
C ALA A 145 -14.15 24.61 8.60
N ASP A 146 -13.57 25.16 7.53
CA ASP A 146 -14.16 26.23 6.71
C ASP A 146 -15.07 25.71 5.58
N LEU A 147 -15.15 24.39 5.37
CA LEU A 147 -16.03 23.76 4.38
C LEU A 147 -17.51 23.93 4.72
N VAL A 148 -18.40 23.71 3.74
CA VAL A 148 -19.85 23.90 3.91
C VAL A 148 -20.65 22.67 3.43
N PRO A 149 -21.05 21.76 4.35
CA PRO A 149 -20.91 21.83 5.80
C PRO A 149 -19.47 21.55 6.28
N PRO A 150 -19.10 22.05 7.47
CA PRO A 150 -17.77 21.83 8.02
C PRO A 150 -17.54 20.35 8.28
N VAL A 151 -16.34 19.87 7.96
CA VAL A 151 -15.94 18.48 8.19
C VAL A 151 -14.88 18.44 9.27
N ARG A 152 -15.05 17.58 10.27
CA ARG A 152 -14.10 17.46 11.37
C ARG A 152 -12.82 16.74 10.92
N PRO A 153 -11.61 17.29 11.20
CA PRO A 153 -10.35 16.60 10.93
C PRO A 153 -10.26 15.20 11.54
N ASP A 154 -10.73 15.02 12.78
CA ASP A 154 -10.76 13.71 13.45
C ASP A 154 -11.50 12.67 12.60
N LEU A 155 -12.63 13.07 11.99
CA LEU A 155 -13.47 12.17 11.22
C LEU A 155 -12.81 11.80 9.89
N VAL A 156 -12.20 12.77 9.20
CA VAL A 156 -11.43 12.53 7.96
C VAL A 156 -10.28 11.58 8.24
N GLY A 157 -9.47 11.86 9.26
CA GLY A 157 -8.32 11.04 9.62
C GLY A 157 -8.72 9.63 10.04
N LYS A 158 -9.80 9.51 10.82
CA LYS A 158 -10.32 8.23 11.28
C LYS A 158 -10.71 7.31 10.11
N LEU A 159 -11.43 7.86 9.12
CA LEU A 159 -11.81 7.08 7.93
C LEU A 159 -10.63 6.79 7.00
N ALA A 160 -9.70 7.74 6.86
CA ALA A 160 -8.50 7.57 6.04
C ALA A 160 -7.57 6.47 6.57
N LEU A 161 -7.47 6.32 7.89
CA LEU A 161 -6.64 5.30 8.54
C LEU A 161 -7.36 3.95 8.66
N GLY A 162 -8.65 4.00 9.04
CA GLY A 162 -9.42 2.81 9.42
C GLY A 162 -9.05 2.23 10.79
N PRO A 163 -9.89 1.30 11.31
CA PRO A 163 -9.81 0.83 12.70
C PRO A 163 -8.52 0.08 13.01
N ARG A 164 -8.10 -0.83 12.13
CA ARG A 164 -6.89 -1.66 12.33
C ARG A 164 -5.62 -0.81 12.42
N LYS A 165 -5.50 0.20 11.55
CA LYS A 165 -4.34 1.07 11.55
C LYS A 165 -4.34 2.00 12.76
N ALA A 166 -5.49 2.57 13.11
CA ALA A 166 -5.64 3.38 14.31
C ALA A 166 -5.20 2.62 15.57
N GLU A 167 -5.62 1.37 15.73
CA GLU A 167 -5.21 0.50 16.84
C GLU A 167 -3.69 0.24 16.82
N LYS A 168 -3.12 -0.12 15.67
CA LYS A 168 -1.67 -0.35 15.51
C LYS A 168 -0.85 0.88 15.91
N LEU A 169 -1.36 2.08 15.62
CA LEU A 169 -0.74 3.37 15.96
C LEU A 169 -1.00 3.82 17.40
N GLY A 170 -1.73 3.02 18.20
CA GLY A 170 -2.11 3.37 19.57
C GLY A 170 -3.09 4.56 19.65
N LEU A 171 -3.74 4.91 18.54
CA LEU A 171 -4.79 5.93 18.50
C LEU A 171 -6.07 5.33 19.08
N ARG A 172 -6.51 5.83 20.25
CA ARG A 172 -7.75 5.40 20.90
C ARG A 172 -8.97 6.01 20.21
N LEU A 173 -9.26 5.54 19.00
CA LEU A 173 -10.40 5.97 18.19
C LEU A 173 -11.49 4.92 18.24
N GLU A 174 -12.69 5.31 18.66
CA GLU A 174 -13.88 4.46 18.59
C GLU A 174 -14.50 4.59 17.22
N PHE A 175 -14.94 3.50 16.59
CA PHE A 175 -15.65 3.50 15.30
C PHE A 175 -17.05 2.95 15.49
N ASP A 176 -18.07 3.70 15.08
CA ASP A 176 -19.40 3.13 14.91
C ASP A 176 -19.44 2.26 13.63
N PRO A 177 -20.46 1.38 13.48
CA PRO A 177 -20.55 0.49 12.32
C PRO A 177 -20.58 1.21 10.97
N TRP A 178 -21.12 2.43 10.92
CA TRP A 178 -21.17 3.21 9.68
C TRP A 178 -19.80 3.77 9.33
N GLU A 179 -19.09 4.35 10.30
CA GLU A 179 -17.73 4.84 10.11
C GLU A 179 -16.76 3.72 9.74
N ALA A 180 -16.93 2.52 10.32
CA ALA A 180 -16.15 1.34 9.95
C ALA A 180 -16.35 0.97 8.47
N ILE A 181 -17.60 0.97 7.98
CA ILE A 181 -17.93 0.76 6.57
C ILE A 181 -17.31 1.85 5.69
N LEU A 182 -17.39 3.13 6.08
CA LEU A 182 -16.81 4.21 5.28
C LEU A 182 -15.29 4.13 5.20
N ALA A 183 -14.62 3.71 6.28
CA ALA A 183 -13.20 3.41 6.23
C ALA A 183 -12.92 2.22 5.29
N GLU A 184 -13.74 1.18 5.35
CA GLU A 184 -13.62 0.01 4.46
C GLU A 184 -13.76 0.37 2.97
N ILE A 185 -14.61 1.36 2.62
CA ILE A 185 -14.70 1.88 1.24
C ILE A 185 -13.35 2.40 0.74
N ILE A 186 -12.51 2.93 1.62
CA ILE A 186 -11.22 3.55 1.26
C ILE A 186 -10.09 2.51 1.37
N VAL A 187 -9.89 1.98 2.57
CA VAL A 187 -8.73 1.15 2.96
C VAL A 187 -9.08 -0.33 3.16
N GLY A 188 -10.28 -0.75 2.75
CA GLY A 188 -10.77 -2.11 2.96
C GLY A 188 -9.90 -3.18 2.32
N ASP A 189 -9.77 -4.30 3.04
CA ASP A 189 -8.89 -5.41 2.67
C ASP A 189 -9.32 -6.16 1.42
N ALA A 190 -10.60 -6.13 1.03
CA ALA A 190 -11.09 -6.75 -0.20
C ALA A 190 -11.27 -5.70 -1.31
N PHE A 191 -12.03 -4.64 -1.05
CA PHE A 191 -12.58 -3.74 -2.06
C PHE A 191 -12.24 -2.25 -1.86
N GLY A 192 -11.21 -1.91 -1.07
CA GLY A 192 -10.83 -0.52 -0.85
C GLY A 192 -10.54 0.24 -2.16
N ALA A 193 -11.08 1.46 -2.25
CA ALA A 193 -10.92 2.37 -3.39
C ALA A 193 -9.45 2.70 -3.67
N ASP A 194 -8.61 2.81 -2.62
CA ASP A 194 -7.16 2.97 -2.73
C ASP A 194 -6.57 1.91 -3.67
N ARG A 195 -6.85 0.65 -3.35
CA ARG A 195 -6.38 -0.48 -4.13
C ARG A 195 -6.91 -0.52 -5.54
N MET A 196 -8.20 -0.26 -5.70
CA MET A 196 -8.79 -0.24 -7.03
C MET A 196 -8.10 0.79 -7.93
N ASP A 197 -7.82 1.99 -7.41
CA ASP A 197 -7.12 3.02 -8.16
C ASP A 197 -5.67 2.62 -8.47
N TYR A 198 -4.86 2.28 -7.45
CA TYR A 198 -3.44 2.05 -7.71
C TYR A 198 -3.21 0.87 -8.64
N LEU A 199 -4.00 -0.21 -8.57
CA LEU A 199 -3.80 -1.36 -9.47
C LEU A 199 -4.05 -0.97 -10.92
N LEU A 200 -5.12 -0.23 -11.19
CA LEU A 200 -5.46 0.25 -12.53
C LEU A 200 -4.44 1.28 -13.03
N ARG A 201 -4.07 2.23 -12.16
CA ARG A 201 -3.15 3.33 -12.48
C ARG A 201 -1.73 2.86 -12.69
N ASP A 202 -1.23 2.01 -11.79
CA ASP A 202 0.11 1.43 -11.90
C ASP A 202 0.20 0.54 -13.14
N SER A 203 -0.83 -0.27 -13.43
CA SER A 203 -0.90 -1.06 -14.66
C SER A 203 -0.82 -0.19 -15.90
N LEU A 204 -1.56 0.92 -15.92
CA LEU A 204 -1.54 1.87 -17.03
C LEU A 204 -0.14 2.48 -17.23
N HIS A 205 0.47 3.02 -16.18
CA HIS A 205 1.72 3.77 -16.29
C HIS A 205 2.96 2.87 -16.45
N THR A 206 2.95 1.68 -15.85
CA THR A 206 4.04 0.70 -16.06
C THR A 206 3.96 0.03 -17.43
N GLY A 207 2.76 0.01 -18.04
CA GLY A 207 2.46 -0.77 -19.24
C GLY A 207 2.26 -2.26 -18.97
N ALA A 208 2.36 -2.70 -17.71
CA ALA A 208 2.07 -4.07 -17.31
C ALA A 208 0.55 -4.24 -17.18
N THR A 209 -0.09 -4.87 -18.16
CA THR A 209 -1.57 -4.96 -18.25
C THR A 209 -2.21 -5.88 -17.19
N TYR A 210 -1.42 -6.38 -16.24
CA TYR A 210 -1.87 -7.33 -15.23
C TYR A 210 -2.83 -6.72 -14.19
N GLY A 211 -2.70 -5.43 -13.88
CA GLY A 211 -3.54 -4.75 -12.89
C GLY A 211 -4.95 -4.39 -13.38
N ARG A 212 -5.31 -4.76 -14.62
CA ARG A 212 -6.63 -4.43 -15.20
C ARG A 212 -7.70 -5.44 -14.79
N PHE A 213 -8.79 -4.93 -14.25
CA PHE A 213 -10.02 -5.67 -13.97
C PHE A 213 -11.23 -4.76 -14.17
N ASP A 214 -12.42 -5.35 -14.31
CA ASP A 214 -13.66 -4.59 -14.49
C ASP A 214 -14.16 -4.03 -13.15
N HIS A 215 -13.54 -2.92 -12.73
CA HIS A 215 -13.91 -2.20 -11.51
C HIS A 215 -15.31 -1.58 -11.59
N HIS A 216 -15.81 -1.23 -12.78
CA HIS A 216 -17.18 -0.73 -12.95
C HIS A 216 -18.19 -1.81 -12.58
N ARG A 217 -18.04 -3.01 -13.14
CA ARG A 217 -18.88 -4.16 -12.80
C ARG A 217 -18.76 -4.52 -11.32
N LEU A 218 -17.55 -4.47 -10.76
CA LEU A 218 -17.35 -4.75 -9.34
C LEU A 218 -18.14 -3.77 -8.48
N ILE A 219 -17.92 -2.46 -8.67
CA ILE A 219 -18.58 -1.39 -7.91
C ILE A 219 -20.10 -1.51 -7.99
N ASP A 220 -20.66 -1.72 -9.19
CA ASP A 220 -22.11 -1.88 -9.41
C ASP A 220 -22.72 -3.06 -8.62
N THR A 221 -21.91 -4.03 -8.24
CA THR A 221 -22.31 -5.22 -7.49
C THR A 221 -21.97 -5.15 -6.01
N LEU A 222 -21.25 -4.13 -5.54
CA LEU A 222 -20.92 -3.97 -4.12
C LEU A 222 -22.16 -3.69 -3.29
N ARG A 223 -22.13 -4.15 -2.04
CA ARG A 223 -23.20 -3.96 -1.07
C ARG A 223 -22.69 -4.04 0.36
N ILE A 224 -23.34 -3.31 1.27
CA ILE A 224 -23.15 -3.51 2.71
C ILE A 224 -23.94 -4.75 3.14
N MET A 225 -23.27 -5.67 3.82
CA MET A 225 -23.83 -6.96 4.21
C MET A 225 -23.48 -7.27 5.67
N PRO A 226 -24.25 -8.13 6.35
CA PRO A 226 -23.76 -8.74 7.60
C PRO A 226 -22.47 -9.51 7.29
N SER A 227 -21.50 -9.48 8.22
CA SER A 227 -20.32 -10.34 8.11
C SER A 227 -20.72 -11.81 7.93
N ALA A 228 -19.87 -12.57 7.23
CA ALA A 228 -20.10 -14.00 7.02
C ALA A 228 -20.28 -14.72 8.37
N PRO A 229 -21.13 -15.76 8.46
CA PRO A 229 -21.25 -16.56 9.68
C PRO A 229 -19.86 -17.09 10.08
N ARG A 230 -19.40 -16.78 11.29
CA ARG A 230 -18.18 -17.37 11.87
C ARG A 230 -18.42 -18.87 12.09
N GLU A 231 -17.35 -19.67 12.03
CA GLU A 231 -17.43 -21.10 12.34
C GLU A 231 -17.92 -21.34 13.78
N GLU A 232 -18.56 -22.48 14.03
CA GLU A 232 -19.09 -22.85 15.36
C GLU A 232 -17.96 -22.83 16.41
N GLY A 233 -17.98 -21.83 17.30
CA GLY A 233 -17.01 -21.68 18.40
C GLY A 233 -16.54 -20.25 18.64
N GLU A 234 -16.70 -19.35 17.67
CA GLU A 234 -16.47 -17.92 17.86
C GLU A 234 -17.80 -17.27 18.30
N GLY A 235 -17.80 -16.62 19.46
CA GLY A 235 -19.01 -16.31 20.23
C GLY A 235 -20.13 -15.57 19.50
N GLU A 236 -21.34 -15.62 20.09
CA GLU A 236 -22.62 -15.05 19.60
C GLU A 236 -22.65 -13.50 19.54
N GLY A 237 -21.66 -12.88 18.90
CA GLY A 237 -21.72 -11.46 18.50
C GLY A 237 -22.43 -11.31 17.16
N LEU A 238 -23.28 -10.29 17.03
CA LEU A 238 -23.77 -9.85 15.72
C LEU A 238 -22.57 -9.58 14.82
N ALA A 239 -22.49 -10.29 13.70
CA ALA A 239 -21.39 -10.15 12.75
C ALA A 239 -21.36 -8.70 12.23
N GLU A 240 -20.28 -7.97 12.49
CA GLU A 240 -20.17 -6.55 12.12
C GLU A 240 -20.45 -6.37 10.61
N PRO A 241 -21.25 -5.38 10.20
CA PRO A 241 -21.50 -5.12 8.78
C PRO A 241 -20.18 -4.87 8.04
N THR A 242 -20.06 -5.38 6.82
CA THR A 242 -18.87 -5.24 5.96
C THR A 242 -19.26 -5.08 4.48
N LEU A 243 -18.32 -4.69 3.63
CA LEU A 243 -18.52 -4.67 2.20
C LEU A 243 -18.45 -6.09 1.62
N GLY A 244 -19.52 -6.47 0.93
CA GLY A 244 -19.58 -7.66 0.12
C GLY A 244 -19.89 -7.33 -1.34
N CYS A 245 -20.08 -8.37 -2.15
CA CYS A 245 -20.59 -8.21 -3.51
C CYS A 245 -21.77 -9.15 -3.79
N GLU A 246 -22.59 -8.80 -4.76
CA GLU A 246 -23.57 -9.73 -5.30
C GLU A 246 -22.89 -10.87 -6.07
N ARG A 247 -23.58 -12.02 -6.20
CA ARG A 247 -23.05 -13.16 -6.96
C ARG A 247 -22.58 -12.80 -8.38
N GLY A 248 -23.22 -11.81 -9.00
CA GLY A 248 -22.85 -11.30 -10.33
C GLY A 248 -21.55 -10.49 -10.39
N GLY A 249 -20.92 -10.19 -9.24
CA GLY A 249 -19.64 -9.49 -9.10
C GLY A 249 -18.46 -10.39 -8.76
N LEU A 250 -18.71 -11.68 -8.48
CA LEU A 250 -17.69 -12.61 -7.98
C LEU A 250 -16.48 -12.70 -8.92
N GLN A 251 -16.70 -12.78 -10.24
CA GLN A 251 -15.61 -12.85 -11.22
C GLN A 251 -14.81 -11.54 -11.30
N SER A 252 -15.44 -10.39 -11.07
CA SER A 252 -14.71 -9.12 -10.99
C SER A 252 -13.87 -9.04 -9.71
N ALA A 253 -14.34 -9.62 -8.60
CA ALA A 253 -13.57 -9.76 -7.37
C ALA A 253 -12.38 -10.75 -7.54
N GLU A 254 -12.59 -11.88 -8.22
CA GLU A 254 -11.51 -12.79 -8.65
C GLU A 254 -10.46 -12.07 -9.49
N ALA A 255 -10.90 -11.31 -10.49
CA ALA A 255 -10.02 -10.55 -11.34
C ALA A 255 -9.23 -9.48 -10.55
N LEU A 256 -9.83 -8.81 -9.57
CA LEU A 256 -9.13 -7.86 -8.68
C LEU A 256 -8.01 -8.55 -7.90
N LEU A 257 -8.27 -9.72 -7.31
CA LEU A 257 -7.24 -10.42 -6.52
C LEU A 257 -6.11 -10.99 -7.40
N LEU A 258 -6.45 -11.50 -8.60
CA LEU A 258 -5.45 -11.92 -9.58
C LEU A 258 -4.61 -10.74 -10.08
N ALA A 259 -5.27 -9.61 -10.37
CA ALA A 259 -4.60 -8.37 -10.77
C ALA A 259 -3.62 -7.90 -9.69
N ARG A 260 -4.04 -7.94 -8.42
CA ARG A 260 -3.16 -7.69 -7.28
C ARG A 260 -1.98 -8.65 -7.28
N TYR A 261 -2.22 -9.95 -7.28
CA TYR A 261 -1.16 -10.97 -7.27
C TYR A 261 -0.10 -10.70 -8.35
N PHE A 262 -0.53 -10.54 -9.61
CA PHE A 262 0.38 -10.31 -10.72
C PHE A 262 1.12 -8.97 -10.62
N MET A 263 0.47 -7.88 -10.20
CA MET A 263 1.15 -6.59 -10.02
C MET A 263 2.22 -6.66 -8.92
N PHE A 264 1.97 -7.40 -7.84
CA PHE A 264 2.97 -7.64 -6.80
C PHE A 264 4.15 -8.46 -7.32
N SER A 265 3.91 -9.58 -7.99
CA SER A 265 4.99 -10.41 -8.53
C SER A 265 5.80 -9.71 -9.62
N GLN A 266 5.14 -9.01 -10.55
CA GLN A 266 5.78 -8.52 -11.77
C GLN A 266 6.32 -7.10 -11.64
N VAL A 267 5.69 -6.24 -10.83
CA VAL A 267 6.06 -4.83 -10.72
C VAL A 267 6.65 -4.52 -9.35
N TYR A 268 5.87 -4.68 -8.28
CA TYR A 268 6.25 -4.19 -6.95
C TYR A 268 7.43 -4.97 -6.33
N TYR A 269 7.56 -6.26 -6.64
CA TYR A 269 8.68 -7.11 -6.21
C TYR A 269 9.63 -7.49 -7.34
N HIS A 270 9.62 -6.74 -8.44
CA HIS A 270 10.61 -6.92 -9.48
C HIS A 270 12.03 -6.73 -8.89
N PRO A 271 12.97 -7.66 -9.08
CA PRO A 271 14.23 -7.68 -8.33
C PRO A 271 15.11 -6.46 -8.59
N THR A 272 15.05 -5.89 -9.80
CA THR A 272 15.76 -4.63 -10.09
C THR A 272 15.16 -3.45 -9.33
N ARG A 273 13.83 -3.42 -9.12
CA ARG A 273 13.17 -2.38 -8.33
C ARG A 273 13.57 -2.52 -6.87
N LEU A 274 13.57 -3.75 -6.32
CA LEU A 274 14.04 -4.01 -4.96
C LEU A 274 15.51 -3.58 -4.77
N ALA A 275 16.38 -3.87 -5.74
CA ALA A 275 17.76 -3.38 -5.72
C ALA A 275 17.83 -1.84 -5.65
N TYR A 276 17.02 -1.11 -6.41
CA TYR A 276 17.00 0.36 -6.35
C TYR A 276 16.44 0.89 -5.03
N ASN A 277 15.47 0.19 -4.43
CA ASN A 277 14.99 0.54 -3.10
C ASN A 277 16.10 0.44 -2.05
N GLU A 278 16.92 -0.62 -2.08
CA GLU A 278 18.05 -0.76 -1.16
C GLU A 278 19.07 0.37 -1.34
N HIS A 279 19.44 0.71 -2.59
CA HIS A 279 20.36 1.85 -2.81
C HIS A 279 19.73 3.18 -2.38
N LEU A 280 18.43 3.36 -2.53
CA LEU A 280 17.77 4.58 -2.08
C LEU A 280 17.75 4.66 -0.55
N LYS A 281 17.44 3.55 0.13
CA LYS A 281 17.50 3.44 1.59
C LYS A 281 18.90 3.76 2.10
N ASP A 282 19.93 3.08 1.57
CA ASP A 282 21.34 3.32 1.95
C ASP A 282 21.71 4.79 1.77
N PHE A 283 21.32 5.40 0.64
CA PHE A 283 21.56 6.83 0.40
C PHE A 283 20.87 7.72 1.44
N LEU A 284 19.58 7.47 1.73
CA LEU A 284 18.80 8.31 2.65
C LEU A 284 19.30 8.19 4.09
N VAL A 285 19.69 7.00 4.54
CA VAL A 285 20.28 6.79 5.88
C VAL A 285 21.59 7.57 6.03
N GLU A 286 22.44 7.62 4.99
CA GLU A 286 23.69 8.38 5.06
C GLU A 286 23.49 9.90 4.87
N TRP A 287 22.50 10.31 4.07
CA TRP A 287 22.29 11.71 3.71
C TRP A 287 21.51 12.49 4.78
N LEU A 288 20.56 11.85 5.46
CA LEU A 288 19.74 12.48 6.49
C LEU A 288 20.55 12.61 7.80
N PRO A 289 20.38 13.71 8.57
CA PRO A 289 21.19 13.97 9.78
C PRO A 289 21.23 12.81 10.79
N ASP A 290 20.10 12.15 11.00
CA ASP A 290 19.94 10.99 11.91
C ASP A 290 19.57 9.71 11.13
N GLY A 291 19.80 9.70 9.82
CA GLY A 291 19.38 8.65 8.91
C GLY A 291 17.87 8.48 8.76
N ARG A 292 17.08 9.41 9.30
CA ARG A 292 15.61 9.39 9.29
C ARG A 292 15.03 10.73 8.85
N PHE A 293 13.84 10.69 8.26
CA PHE A 293 13.04 11.88 8.03
C PHE A 293 12.47 12.39 9.35
N ALA A 294 12.26 13.70 9.41
CA ALA A 294 11.56 14.31 10.53
C ALA A 294 10.08 13.88 10.50
N ALA A 295 9.54 13.55 11.68
CA ALA A 295 8.14 13.18 11.84
C ALA A 295 7.21 14.39 12.02
N ASP A 296 7.74 15.59 12.30
CA ASP A 296 6.89 16.77 12.45
C ASP A 296 6.28 17.19 11.09
N PRO A 297 4.98 17.56 11.04
CA PRO A 297 4.30 17.87 9.78
C PRO A 297 4.98 18.96 8.96
N SER A 298 5.48 20.03 9.58
CA SER A 298 6.10 21.14 8.87
C SER A 298 7.39 20.72 8.15
N ALA A 299 8.29 19.97 8.80
CA ALA A 299 9.50 19.48 8.18
C ALA A 299 9.24 18.37 7.15
N HIS A 300 8.19 17.57 7.36
CA HIS A 300 7.72 16.58 6.39
C HIS A 300 7.22 17.24 5.10
N LEU A 301 6.36 18.25 5.23
CA LEU A 301 5.80 18.99 4.11
C LEU A 301 6.84 19.81 3.33
N ALA A 302 7.97 20.14 3.95
CA ALA A 302 9.05 20.88 3.31
C ALA A 302 9.93 20.03 2.36
N ARG A 303 9.72 18.71 2.26
CA ARG A 303 10.53 17.83 1.40
C ARG A 303 9.68 17.01 0.44
N ASP A 304 10.14 16.89 -0.80
CA ASP A 304 9.58 16.00 -1.82
C ASP A 304 10.67 15.24 -2.60
N ASP A 305 10.29 14.49 -3.65
CA ASP A 305 11.27 13.71 -4.42
C ASP A 305 12.31 14.58 -5.11
N SER A 306 12.00 15.84 -5.41
CA SER A 306 12.91 16.78 -6.09
C SER A 306 14.14 17.07 -5.23
N ASP A 307 13.94 17.25 -3.91
CA ASP A 307 15.01 17.49 -2.95
C ASP A 307 15.93 16.27 -2.88
N VAL A 308 15.34 15.08 -2.74
CA VAL A 308 16.08 13.81 -2.68
C VAL A 308 16.83 13.55 -3.98
N LEU A 309 16.21 13.77 -5.15
CA LEU A 309 16.87 13.60 -6.45
C LEU A 309 18.00 14.59 -6.67
N CYS A 310 17.85 15.83 -6.20
CA CYS A 310 18.93 16.82 -6.24
C CYS A 310 20.12 16.35 -5.37
N ALA A 311 19.83 15.91 -4.14
CA ALA A 311 20.84 15.39 -3.23
C ALA A 311 21.57 14.17 -3.80
N ILE A 312 20.85 13.19 -4.37
CA ILE A 312 21.43 12.03 -5.06
C ILE A 312 22.38 12.47 -6.17
N LYS A 313 21.98 13.43 -7.01
CA LYS A 313 22.82 13.91 -8.12
C LYS A 313 24.09 14.60 -7.64
N LEU A 314 24.02 15.37 -6.55
CA LEU A 314 25.18 16.04 -5.95
C LEU A 314 26.12 15.02 -5.31
N ALA A 315 25.59 14.11 -4.49
CA ALA A 315 26.37 13.06 -3.83
C ALA A 315 27.07 12.15 -4.85
N ALA A 316 26.40 11.76 -5.93
CA ALA A 316 26.98 10.93 -6.99
C ALA A 316 28.22 11.55 -7.67
N ARG A 317 28.40 12.88 -7.60
CA ARG A 317 29.55 13.60 -8.19
C ARG A 317 30.69 13.84 -7.21
N SER A 318 30.47 13.64 -5.92
CA SER A 318 31.43 13.95 -4.86
C SER A 318 31.78 12.67 -4.09
N PRO A 319 32.97 12.07 -4.31
CA PRO A 319 33.37 10.84 -3.64
C PRO A 319 33.39 10.91 -2.11
N SER A 320 33.50 12.12 -1.55
CA SER A 320 33.50 12.35 -0.10
C SER A 320 32.12 12.70 0.47
N ALA A 321 31.08 12.79 -0.36
CA ALA A 321 29.73 13.08 0.12
C ALA A 321 29.11 11.84 0.79
N PRO A 322 28.31 12.02 1.86
CA PRO A 322 27.51 10.94 2.42
C PRO A 322 26.61 10.30 1.36
N GLY A 323 26.52 8.97 1.36
CA GLY A 323 25.71 8.21 0.42
C GLY A 323 26.27 8.16 -1.01
N HIS A 324 27.51 8.61 -1.25
CA HIS A 324 28.10 8.69 -2.60
C HIS A 324 27.97 7.39 -3.39
N ARG A 325 28.30 6.25 -2.78
CA ARG A 325 28.28 4.93 -3.45
C ARG A 325 26.86 4.59 -3.90
N ALA A 326 25.90 4.68 -2.99
CA ALA A 326 24.49 4.41 -3.26
C ALA A 326 23.92 5.36 -4.33
N ALA A 327 24.20 6.66 -4.19
CA ALA A 327 23.82 7.66 -5.18
C ALA A 327 24.39 7.37 -6.57
N ARG A 328 25.67 6.98 -6.66
CA ARG A 328 26.32 6.61 -7.93
C ARG A 328 25.68 5.39 -8.57
N ARG A 329 25.30 4.38 -7.76
CA ARG A 329 24.57 3.18 -8.24
C ARG A 329 23.21 3.54 -8.82
N ILE A 330 22.49 4.49 -8.22
CA ILE A 330 21.21 5.00 -8.75
C ILE A 330 21.43 5.75 -10.07
N VAL A 331 22.27 6.80 -10.05
CA VAL A 331 22.49 7.71 -11.20
C VAL A 331 23.08 6.99 -12.41
N SER A 332 24.03 6.08 -12.19
CA SER A 332 24.74 5.38 -13.27
C SER A 332 24.05 4.08 -13.70
N ARG A 333 22.89 3.77 -13.11
CA ARG A 333 22.20 2.48 -13.24
C ARG A 333 23.13 1.30 -12.96
N ASP A 334 24.00 1.43 -11.96
CA ASP A 334 24.93 0.41 -11.51
C ASP A 334 24.39 -0.36 -10.29
N HIS A 335 23.09 -0.65 -10.33
CA HIS A 335 22.38 -1.36 -9.27
C HIS A 335 22.77 -2.85 -9.21
N PHE A 336 22.49 -3.45 -8.05
CA PHE A 336 22.67 -4.88 -7.77
C PHE A 336 21.90 -5.77 -8.74
N LYS A 337 22.43 -6.96 -8.99
CA LYS A 337 21.85 -7.98 -9.86
C LYS A 337 21.53 -9.23 -9.05
N VAL A 338 20.50 -9.95 -9.49
CA VAL A 338 20.14 -11.24 -8.94
C VAL A 338 21.30 -12.23 -9.13
N ALA A 339 21.78 -12.77 -8.02
CA ALA A 339 22.74 -13.87 -7.98
C ALA A 339 22.06 -15.21 -7.69
N TYR A 340 20.98 -15.21 -6.91
CA TYR A 340 20.14 -16.37 -6.62
C TYR A 340 18.66 -15.99 -6.60
N VAL A 341 17.80 -16.91 -7.03
CA VAL A 341 16.34 -16.84 -6.94
C VAL A 341 15.88 -18.05 -6.14
N ARG A 342 14.93 -17.83 -5.24
CA ARG A 342 14.31 -18.89 -4.44
C ARG A 342 13.84 -20.06 -5.32
N SER A 343 14.30 -21.26 -5.01
CA SER A 343 13.84 -22.51 -5.58
C SER A 343 12.50 -22.94 -4.92
N PRO A 344 11.64 -23.73 -5.58
CA PRO A 344 10.43 -24.25 -4.95
C PRO A 344 10.66 -25.03 -3.66
N ASP A 345 11.83 -25.68 -3.54
CA ASP A 345 12.22 -26.47 -2.37
C ASP A 345 12.83 -25.63 -1.24
N ASP A 346 13.07 -24.33 -1.47
CA ASP A 346 13.64 -23.43 -0.46
C ASP A 346 12.54 -22.91 0.47
N SER A 347 12.80 -22.91 1.78
CA SER A 347 12.09 -22.05 2.72
C SER A 347 12.52 -20.57 2.56
N SER A 348 11.77 -19.63 3.16
CA SER A 348 12.24 -18.23 3.26
C SER A 348 13.51 -18.12 4.13
N ASP A 349 13.63 -18.97 5.14
CA ASP A 349 14.80 -19.02 6.01
C ASP A 349 16.04 -19.51 5.25
N ASP A 350 15.87 -20.42 4.29
CA ASP A 350 16.96 -20.90 3.43
C ASP A 350 17.55 -19.76 2.59
N VAL A 351 16.69 -18.95 1.98
CA VAL A 351 17.15 -17.82 1.15
C VAL A 351 17.85 -16.77 1.99
N ARG A 352 17.36 -16.52 3.21
CA ARG A 352 17.98 -15.63 4.18
C ARG A 352 19.36 -16.15 4.61
N ALA A 353 19.47 -17.42 4.99
CA ALA A 353 20.73 -18.05 5.34
C ALA A 353 21.76 -17.96 4.19
N LEU A 354 21.32 -18.20 2.94
CA LEU A 354 22.17 -18.02 1.76
C LEU A 354 22.64 -16.57 1.58
N ALA A 355 21.79 -15.58 1.87
CA ALA A 355 22.15 -14.18 1.80
C ALA A 355 23.15 -13.79 2.92
N ASP A 356 22.95 -14.30 4.12
CA ASP A 356 23.80 -14.03 5.28
C ASP A 356 25.20 -14.66 5.10
N ALA A 357 25.27 -15.93 4.72
CA ALA A 357 26.53 -16.59 4.39
C ALA A 357 27.27 -15.91 3.22
N ALA A 358 26.52 -15.42 2.22
CA ALA A 358 27.10 -14.63 1.12
C ALA A 358 27.65 -13.28 1.60
N ALA A 359 26.96 -12.61 2.52
CA ALA A 359 27.40 -11.36 3.11
C ALA A 359 28.67 -11.56 3.94
N GLU A 360 28.77 -12.63 4.73
CA GLU A 360 29.97 -12.99 5.49
C GLU A 360 31.17 -13.28 4.58
N ARG A 361 30.94 -14.03 3.50
CA ARG A 361 32.01 -14.43 2.58
C ARG A 361 32.53 -13.29 1.71
N PHE A 362 31.64 -12.50 1.13
CA PHE A 362 32.01 -11.52 0.09
C PHE A 362 32.04 -10.07 0.59
N SER A 363 31.17 -9.73 1.55
CA SER A 363 31.03 -8.46 2.27
C SER A 363 29.53 -8.12 2.40
N PRO A 364 29.06 -7.68 3.59
CA PRO A 364 27.69 -7.23 3.78
C PRO A 364 27.36 -5.96 2.98
N GLU A 365 28.33 -5.20 2.48
CA GLU A 365 28.08 -4.03 1.63
C GLU A 365 27.76 -4.37 0.16
N LEU A 366 28.02 -5.62 -0.24
CA LEU A 366 27.94 -6.08 -1.63
C LEU A 366 26.80 -7.08 -1.87
N VAL A 367 26.09 -7.49 -0.82
CA VAL A 367 25.01 -8.48 -0.87
C VAL A 367 23.77 -7.94 -0.16
N ARG A 368 22.58 -8.22 -0.69
CA ARG A 368 21.29 -7.94 -0.03
C ARG A 368 20.35 -9.13 -0.21
N HIS A 369 19.60 -9.46 0.83
CA HIS A 369 18.41 -10.29 0.71
C HIS A 369 17.27 -9.41 0.17
N GLY A 370 16.68 -9.82 -0.93
CA GLY A 370 15.50 -9.18 -1.51
C GLY A 370 14.30 -10.09 -1.31
N ALA A 371 13.47 -9.82 -0.32
CA ALA A 371 12.26 -10.58 -0.06
C ALA A 371 11.00 -9.74 -0.25
N SER A 372 9.92 -10.42 -0.60
CA SER A 372 8.58 -9.90 -0.34
C SER A 372 8.14 -10.34 1.05
N PRO A 373 7.45 -9.48 1.80
CA PRO A 373 6.62 -9.94 2.90
C PRO A 373 5.70 -11.08 2.43
N SER A 374 5.61 -12.17 3.20
CA SER A 374 4.59 -13.18 2.97
C SER A 374 3.23 -12.51 3.08
N ARG A 375 2.35 -12.76 2.11
CA ARG A 375 0.98 -12.25 2.19
C ARG A 375 0.10 -13.33 2.75
N GLY A 376 -0.71 -12.95 3.73
CA GLY A 376 -1.76 -13.80 4.26
C GLY A 376 -2.72 -14.27 3.17
N ALA A 377 -3.58 -15.21 3.53
CA ALA A 377 -4.61 -15.75 2.64
C ALA A 377 -5.43 -14.63 1.97
N ALA A 378 -6.05 -14.96 0.83
CA ALA A 378 -6.99 -14.07 0.19
C ALA A 378 -8.04 -13.60 1.23
N PRO A 379 -8.38 -12.29 1.27
CA PRO A 379 -9.38 -11.80 2.20
C PRO A 379 -10.72 -12.50 1.92
N ASP A 380 -11.36 -13.00 2.97
CA ASP A 380 -12.75 -13.45 2.85
C ASP A 380 -13.69 -12.26 2.97
N PHE A 381 -14.79 -12.30 2.21
CA PHE A 381 -15.81 -11.29 2.20
C PHE A 381 -17.17 -11.94 1.88
N PRO A 382 -18.29 -11.35 2.34
CA PRO A 382 -19.58 -11.96 2.12
C PRO A 382 -20.08 -11.73 0.68
N VAL A 383 -20.73 -12.75 0.11
CA VAL A 383 -21.34 -12.72 -1.22
C VAL A 383 -22.86 -12.88 -1.08
N PHE A 384 -23.63 -11.96 -1.67
CA PHE A 384 -25.08 -12.09 -1.75
C PHE A 384 -25.45 -13.09 -2.84
N ASP A 385 -25.83 -14.30 -2.44
CA ASP A 385 -26.10 -15.39 -3.37
C ASP A 385 -27.55 -15.40 -3.87
N ARG A 386 -27.82 -16.22 -4.90
CA ARG A 386 -29.11 -16.26 -5.62
C ARG A 386 -30.31 -16.64 -4.76
N ASP A 387 -30.07 -17.33 -3.66
CA ASP A 387 -31.08 -17.74 -2.69
C ASP A 387 -31.35 -16.67 -1.62
N GLY A 388 -30.72 -15.50 -1.74
CA GLY A 388 -30.86 -14.38 -0.82
C GLY A 388 -30.01 -14.49 0.45
N ARG A 389 -29.14 -15.51 0.56
CA ARG A 389 -28.25 -15.67 1.70
C ARG A 389 -26.92 -14.96 1.49
N SER A 390 -26.29 -14.59 2.62
CA SER A 390 -24.89 -14.17 2.67
C SER A 390 -24.02 -15.42 2.85
N VAL A 391 -23.04 -15.62 1.97
CA VAL A 391 -22.11 -16.76 2.01
C VAL A 391 -20.67 -16.28 1.86
N SER A 392 -19.71 -17.04 2.39
CA SER A 392 -18.28 -16.76 2.24
C SER A 392 -17.85 -16.80 0.77
N ALA A 393 -17.00 -15.85 0.36
CA ALA A 393 -16.38 -15.83 -0.95
C ALA A 393 -15.43 -17.02 -1.16
N LEU A 394 -14.70 -17.41 -0.11
CA LEU A 394 -13.83 -18.59 -0.12
C LEU A 394 -14.62 -19.88 -0.39
N GLY A 395 -15.85 -19.98 0.12
CA GLY A 395 -16.74 -21.11 -0.14
C GLY A 395 -17.32 -21.15 -1.57
N LEU A 396 -17.24 -20.05 -2.31
CA LEU A 396 -17.80 -19.95 -3.67
C LEU A 396 -16.75 -19.96 -4.79
N SER A 397 -15.50 -19.59 -4.50
CA SER A 397 -14.44 -19.45 -5.50
C SER A 397 -13.22 -20.28 -5.16
N ASP A 398 -12.95 -21.27 -6.00
CA ASP A 398 -11.70 -22.05 -5.98
C ASP A 398 -10.46 -21.17 -6.22
N VAL A 399 -10.61 -20.02 -6.88
CA VAL A 399 -9.49 -19.12 -7.20
C VAL A 399 -8.94 -18.52 -5.91
N PHE A 400 -9.80 -18.05 -5.02
CA PHE A 400 -9.39 -17.38 -3.78
C PHE A 400 -8.57 -18.30 -2.87
N GLY A 401 -8.98 -19.56 -2.72
CA GLY A 401 -8.25 -20.55 -1.92
C GLY A 401 -6.93 -21.03 -2.53
N LYS A 402 -6.66 -20.73 -3.81
CA LYS A 402 -5.49 -21.23 -4.56
C LYS A 402 -4.53 -20.13 -5.00
N LEU A 403 -4.76 -18.87 -4.60
CA LEU A 403 -3.84 -17.78 -4.90
C LEU A 403 -2.49 -18.03 -4.21
N PRO A 404 -1.36 -17.97 -4.93
CA PRO A 404 -0.05 -18.18 -4.31
C PRO A 404 0.23 -17.10 -3.26
N THR A 405 0.78 -17.53 -2.12
CA THR A 405 0.99 -16.68 -0.93
C THR A 405 2.34 -15.96 -0.91
N SER A 406 3.32 -16.43 -1.68
CA SER A 406 4.66 -15.85 -1.69
C SER A 406 5.16 -15.59 -3.12
N PRO A 407 5.53 -14.35 -3.46
CA PRO A 407 6.31 -14.07 -4.66
C PRO A 407 7.79 -14.42 -4.42
N ASP A 408 8.58 -14.46 -5.49
CA ASP A 408 9.98 -14.86 -5.46
C ASP A 408 10.83 -14.05 -4.45
N GLU A 409 11.79 -14.73 -3.83
CA GLU A 409 12.85 -14.11 -3.03
C GLU A 409 14.21 -14.21 -3.74
N TYR A 410 15.13 -13.32 -3.41
CA TYR A 410 16.36 -13.12 -4.15
C TYR A 410 17.56 -12.92 -3.23
N VAL A 411 18.72 -13.41 -3.65
CA VAL A 411 20.02 -12.88 -3.22
C VAL A 411 20.51 -11.91 -4.28
N LEU A 412 20.55 -10.62 -3.94
CA LEU A 412 21.04 -9.55 -4.79
C LEU A 412 22.52 -9.29 -4.49
N ALA A 413 23.32 -9.08 -5.53
CA ALA A 413 24.75 -8.87 -5.38
C ALA A 413 25.26 -7.73 -6.26
N ASP A 414 26.34 -7.08 -5.81
CA ASP A 414 27.12 -6.16 -6.62
C ASP A 414 27.63 -6.86 -7.88
N ARG A 415 27.70 -6.13 -9.00
CA ARG A 415 28.05 -6.69 -10.31
C ARG A 415 29.46 -7.27 -10.33
N SER A 416 30.36 -6.73 -9.51
CA SER A 416 31.75 -7.19 -9.41
C SER A 416 31.86 -8.62 -8.88
N ILE A 417 31.00 -9.01 -7.93
CA ILE A 417 31.05 -10.33 -7.28
C ILE A 417 29.97 -11.30 -7.79
N ARG A 418 28.90 -10.80 -8.43
CA ARG A 418 27.72 -11.60 -8.81
C ARG A 418 28.04 -12.92 -9.54
N PRO A 419 28.94 -12.99 -10.54
CA PRO A 419 29.26 -14.26 -11.21
C PRO A 419 29.97 -15.27 -10.31
N GLU A 420 30.79 -14.81 -9.37
CA GLU A 420 31.48 -15.66 -8.40
C GLU A 420 30.51 -16.16 -7.33
N LEU A 421 29.73 -15.25 -6.75
CA LEU A 421 28.72 -15.55 -5.74
C LEU A 421 27.70 -16.58 -6.25
N ALA A 422 27.20 -16.42 -7.48
CA ALA A 422 26.24 -17.38 -8.06
C ALA A 422 26.86 -18.79 -8.22
N ARG A 423 28.13 -18.89 -8.62
CA ARG A 423 28.85 -20.19 -8.72
C ARG A 423 29.17 -20.78 -7.36
N TRP A 424 29.38 -19.94 -6.36
CA TRP A 424 29.61 -20.37 -4.99
C TRP A 424 28.32 -20.95 -4.38
N ILE A 425 27.20 -20.22 -4.42
CA ILE A 425 25.88 -20.73 -3.98
C ILE A 425 25.55 -22.04 -4.71
N SER A 426 25.70 -22.09 -6.03
CA SER A 426 25.39 -23.32 -6.78
C SER A 426 26.20 -24.56 -6.37
N ARG A 427 27.38 -24.40 -5.75
CA ARG A 427 28.25 -25.52 -5.33
C ARG A 427 28.11 -25.85 -3.86
N GLU A 428 27.91 -24.84 -3.03
CA GLU A 428 27.98 -24.96 -1.56
C GLU A 428 26.60 -24.79 -0.91
N ARG A 429 25.49 -24.64 -1.68
CA ARG A 429 24.13 -24.42 -1.15
C ARG A 429 23.76 -25.41 -0.05
N GLU A 430 23.90 -26.72 -0.29
CA GLU A 430 23.50 -27.74 0.68
C GLU A 430 24.31 -27.60 1.98
N GLN A 431 25.62 -27.41 1.87
CA GLN A 431 26.49 -27.18 3.02
C GLN A 431 26.11 -25.91 3.80
N ILE A 432 25.84 -24.79 3.12
CA ILE A 432 25.44 -23.54 3.77
C ILE A 432 24.15 -23.73 4.58
N LEU A 433 23.19 -24.48 4.03
CA LEU A 433 21.92 -24.73 4.70
C LEU A 433 22.05 -25.71 5.87
N GLU A 434 22.91 -26.73 5.75
CA GLU A 434 23.24 -27.62 6.87
C GLU A 434 23.89 -26.84 8.02
N GLU A 435 24.90 -26.00 7.73
CA GLU A 435 25.58 -25.16 8.73
C GLU A 435 24.60 -24.18 9.43
N ALA A 436 23.66 -23.60 8.68
CA ALA A 436 22.65 -22.69 9.23
C ALA A 436 21.63 -23.42 10.14
N LEU A 437 21.27 -24.66 9.82
CA LEU A 437 20.35 -25.47 10.62
C LEU A 437 21.00 -25.89 11.95
N ASP A 438 22.28 -26.28 11.90
CA ASP A 438 23.06 -26.65 13.08
C ASP A 438 23.18 -25.45 14.05
N ALA A 439 23.49 -24.25 13.52
CA ALA A 439 23.57 -23.03 14.32
C ALA A 439 22.24 -22.65 15.00
N GLN A 440 21.11 -22.81 14.32
CA GLN A 440 19.79 -22.57 14.94
C GLN A 440 19.47 -23.59 16.04
N THR A 441 19.92 -24.83 15.89
CA THR A 441 19.69 -25.89 16.89
C THR A 441 20.51 -25.62 18.16
N GLU A 442 21.74 -25.14 18.01
CA GLU A 442 22.60 -24.74 19.15
C GLU A 442 22.04 -23.51 19.90
N GLU A 443 21.51 -22.50 19.21
CA GLU A 443 20.86 -21.34 19.85
C GLU A 443 19.61 -21.73 20.67
N ILE A 444 18.80 -22.66 20.15
CA ILE A 444 17.60 -23.15 20.86
C ILE A 444 18.00 -23.94 22.12
N ASP A 445 19.05 -24.74 22.06
CA ASP A 445 19.53 -25.49 23.23
C ASP A 445 20.13 -24.57 24.31
N GLU A 446 20.75 -23.45 23.94
CA GLU A 446 21.23 -22.41 24.88
C GLU A 446 20.08 -21.60 25.52
N GLU A 447 19.01 -21.28 24.78
CA GLU A 447 17.82 -20.61 25.32
C GLU A 447 16.99 -21.52 26.25
N VAL A 448 17.00 -22.84 26.04
CA VAL A 448 16.28 -23.80 26.90
C VAL A 448 17.06 -24.15 28.18
N THR A 449 18.36 -23.88 28.21
CA THR A 449 19.23 -24.14 29.37
C THR A 449 19.51 -22.90 30.24
N THR A 450 18.96 -21.74 29.89
CA THR A 450 18.97 -20.49 30.68
C THR A 450 17.61 -20.19 31.31
#